data_AF-A0A376YJ08-F1
#
_entry.id   AF-A0A376YJ08-F1
#
_cell.length_a   1.000
_cell.length_b   1.000
_cell.length_c   1.000
_cell.angle_alpha   90.00
_cell.angle_beta   90.00
_cell.angle_gamma   90.00
#
_symmetry.space_group_name_H-M   'P 1'
#
loop_
_entity.id
_entity.type
_entity.pdbx_description
1 polymer ?
#
loop_
_entity_poly.entity_id
_entity_poly.type
_entity_poly.pdbx_seq_one_letter_code
_entity_poly.pdbx_strand_id
1 'polypeptide(L)'
;MSWGKEQVMVPVLNTANIRDGELRRLSTWETHRDALALVDNVYHRIAGISRDDGLITLQDAEGNTRLISPREAVAEGVTLYTPDTIRVGTGDRMRFTKSDRERGLCGQQRLDGDSGFW
;
A
#
# COMPACT_ATOMS: atom_id res chain seq x y z
N MET A 1 -25.20 -25.08 20.57
CA MET A 1 -24.74 -24.90 19.18
C MET A 1 -24.00 -23.58 19.09
N SER A 2 -22.69 -23.61 18.84
CA SER A 2 -21.90 -22.39 18.58
C SER A 2 -22.04 -22.05 17.11
N TRP A 3 -22.72 -20.94 16.80
CA TRP A 3 -22.70 -20.36 15.46
C TRP A 3 -21.24 -20.06 15.11
N GLY A 4 -20.74 -20.68 14.04
CA GLY A 4 -19.39 -20.41 13.55
C GLY A 4 -19.29 -18.92 13.25
N LYS A 5 -18.41 -18.21 13.96
CA LYS A 5 -18.22 -16.78 13.73
C LYS A 5 -17.65 -16.61 12.32
N GLU A 6 -18.42 -15.97 11.47
CA GLU A 6 -18.01 -15.65 10.11
C GLU A 6 -16.68 -14.90 10.13
N GLN A 7 -15.73 -15.39 9.32
CA GLN A 7 -14.43 -14.76 9.12
C GLN A 7 -14.39 -14.19 7.71
N VAL A 8 -14.03 -12.92 7.59
CA VAL A 8 -13.89 -12.21 6.32
C VAL A 8 -12.41 -11.97 6.05
N MET A 9 -12.01 -12.10 4.79
CA MET A 9 -10.69 -11.71 4.30
C MET A 9 -10.70 -10.21 3.99
N VAL A 10 -9.86 -9.43 4.67
CA VAL A 10 -9.80 -7.97 4.51
C VAL A 10 -8.45 -7.58 3.89
N PRO A 11 -8.42 -6.85 2.76
CA PRO A 11 -7.18 -6.35 2.19
C PRO A 11 -6.56 -5.28 3.09
N VAL A 12 -5.24 -5.29 3.23
CA VAL A 12 -4.49 -4.31 4.02
C VAL A 12 -3.22 -3.89 3.29
N LEU A 13 -2.67 -2.76 3.70
CA LEU A 13 -1.38 -2.26 3.23
C LEU A 13 -0.39 -2.22 4.39
N ASN A 14 0.72 -2.94 4.27
CA ASN A 14 1.83 -2.88 5.20
C ASN A 14 2.93 -1.99 4.63
N THR A 15 3.54 -1.11 5.42
CA THR A 15 4.73 -0.39 4.97
C THR A 15 5.83 -1.40 4.62
N ALA A 16 6.41 -1.28 3.43
CA ALA A 16 7.49 -2.15 2.99
C ALA A 16 8.69 -2.00 3.93
N ASN A 17 9.30 -3.13 4.31
CA ASN A 17 10.45 -3.15 5.20
C ASN A 17 11.72 -2.76 4.43
N ILE A 18 11.92 -1.46 4.24
CA ILE A 18 13.04 -0.88 3.49
C ILE A 18 13.91 -0.10 4.47
N ARG A 19 15.24 -0.34 4.45
CA ARG A 19 16.15 0.37 5.36
C ARG A 19 16.35 1.82 4.91
N ASP A 20 16.79 2.66 5.84
CA ASP A 20 17.07 4.06 5.51
C ASP A 20 18.03 4.19 4.33
N GLY A 21 17.67 5.07 3.40
CA GLY A 21 18.40 5.31 2.16
C GLY A 21 18.36 4.20 1.10
N GLU A 22 17.82 3.01 1.37
CA GLU A 22 17.74 1.94 0.36
C GLU A 22 16.79 2.28 -0.77
N LEU A 23 15.75 3.09 -0.52
CA LEU A 23 14.83 3.55 -1.56
C LEU A 23 15.53 4.36 -2.68
N ARG A 24 16.72 4.92 -2.43
CA ARG A 24 17.54 5.62 -3.44
C ARG A 24 18.16 4.67 -4.47
N ARG A 25 18.08 3.35 -4.29
CA ARG A 25 18.66 2.35 -5.17
C ARG A 25 17.59 1.74 -6.06
N LEU A 26 17.83 1.70 -7.37
CA LEU A 26 16.90 1.08 -8.31
C LEU A 26 16.61 -0.39 -7.98
N SER A 27 17.61 -1.12 -7.47
CA SER A 27 17.46 -2.52 -7.03
C SER A 27 16.41 -2.74 -5.94
N THR A 28 16.18 -1.73 -5.09
CA THR A 28 15.12 -1.79 -4.07
C THR A 28 13.75 -1.79 -4.73
N TRP A 29 13.53 -0.95 -5.74
CA TRP A 29 12.28 -0.91 -6.50
C TRP A 29 12.04 -2.23 -7.24
N GLU A 30 13.10 -2.84 -7.78
CA GLU A 30 13.01 -4.15 -8.45
C GLU A 30 12.61 -5.26 -7.49
N THR A 31 13.15 -5.23 -6.27
CA THR A 31 12.81 -6.19 -5.21
C THR A 31 11.36 -6.02 -4.74
N HIS A 32 10.85 -4.80 -4.78
CA HIS A 32 9.51 -4.42 -4.34
C HIS A 32 8.56 -4.10 -5.50
N ARG A 33 8.71 -4.79 -6.65
CA ARG A 33 7.94 -4.49 -7.87
C ARG A 33 6.42 -4.57 -7.72
N ASP A 34 5.94 -5.38 -6.77
CA ASP A 34 4.51 -5.58 -6.51
C ASP A 34 3.99 -4.64 -5.41
N ALA A 35 4.84 -3.77 -4.87
CA ALA A 35 4.44 -2.75 -3.90
C ALA A 35 3.69 -1.60 -4.59
N LEU A 36 2.85 -0.95 -3.80
CA LEU A 36 2.23 0.33 -4.16
C LEU A 36 3.08 1.48 -3.64
N ALA A 37 3.35 2.47 -4.49
CA ALA A 37 3.98 3.73 -4.12
C ALA A 37 2.90 4.76 -3.74
N LEU A 38 2.99 5.33 -2.54
CA LEU A 38 2.20 6.50 -2.17
C LEU A 38 2.96 7.76 -2.56
N VAL A 39 2.41 8.53 -3.50
CA VAL A 39 2.98 9.78 -4.03
C VAL A 39 1.85 10.82 -4.04
N ASP A 40 2.04 11.97 -3.41
CA ASP A 40 1.02 13.03 -3.34
C ASP A 40 -0.38 12.55 -2.89
N ASN A 41 -0.42 11.64 -1.90
CA ASN A 41 -1.63 10.98 -1.40
C ASN A 41 -2.36 10.07 -2.40
N VAL A 42 -1.74 9.77 -3.55
CA VAL A 42 -2.27 8.86 -4.56
C VAL A 42 -1.43 7.59 -4.60
N TYR A 43 -2.10 6.44 -4.55
CA TYR A 43 -1.46 5.14 -4.70
C TYR A 43 -1.19 4.83 -6.16
N HIS A 44 0.02 4.38 -6.44
CA HIS A 44 0.47 3.99 -7.76
C HIS A 44 1.03 2.56 -7.73
N ARG A 45 0.75 1.77 -8.76
CA ARG A 45 1.50 0.54 -9.03
C ARG A 45 2.82 0.88 -9.72
N ILE A 46 3.83 0.04 -9.51
CA ILE A 46 5.05 0.07 -10.32
C ILE A 46 4.76 -0.65 -11.63
N ALA A 47 4.52 0.12 -12.69
CA ALA A 47 4.18 -0.41 -14.01
C ALA A 47 5.42 -0.83 -14.82
N GLY A 48 6.59 -0.27 -14.51
CA GLY A 48 7.85 -0.60 -15.17
C GLY A 48 9.06 -0.05 -14.44
N ILE A 49 10.21 -0.68 -14.68
CA ILE A 49 11.52 -0.23 -14.18
C ILE A 49 12.51 -0.37 -15.34
N SER A 50 13.15 0.74 -15.72
CA SER A 50 14.22 0.77 -16.71
C SER A 50 15.57 0.88 -16.02
N ARG A 51 16.41 -0.16 -16.17
CA ARG A 51 17.78 -0.15 -15.64
C ARG A 51 18.68 0.83 -16.40
N ASP A 52 18.51 0.89 -17.71
CA ASP A 52 19.35 1.71 -18.58
C ASP A 52 19.10 3.20 -18.33
N ASP A 53 17.84 3.59 -18.13
CA ASP A 53 17.47 4.97 -17.84
C ASP A 53 17.52 5.31 -16.35
N GLY A 54 17.55 4.30 -15.47
CA GLY A 54 17.49 4.49 -14.02
C GLY A 54 16.13 5.03 -13.53
N LEU A 55 15.04 4.71 -14.25
CA LEU A 55 13.71 5.26 -14.02
C LEU A 55 12.68 4.19 -13.64
N ILE A 56 11.68 4.61 -12.86
CA ILE A 56 10.49 3.84 -12.51
C ILE A 56 9.28 4.49 -13.18
N THR A 57 8.45 3.69 -13.82
CA THR A 57 7.12 4.10 -14.29
C THR A 57 6.10 3.76 -13.22
N LEU A 58 5.50 4.78 -12.63
CA LEU A 58 4.37 4.68 -11.71
C LEU A 58 3.07 4.86 -12.49
N GLN A 59 2.02 4.12 -12.11
CA GLN A 59 0.70 4.26 -12.70
C GLN A 59 -0.39 4.27 -11.63
N ASP A 60 -1.26 5.27 -11.66
CA ASP A 60 -2.39 5.37 -10.75
C ASP A 60 -3.56 4.43 -11.16
N ALA A 61 -4.66 4.49 -10.40
CA ALA A 61 -5.85 3.69 -10.67
C ALA A 61 -6.63 4.11 -11.93
N GLU A 62 -6.48 5.36 -12.38
CA GLU A 62 -7.10 5.88 -13.60
C GLU A 62 -6.30 5.50 -14.86
N GLY A 63 -5.08 4.98 -14.66
CA GLY A 63 -4.18 4.58 -15.74
C GLY A 63 -3.19 5.67 -16.14
N ASN A 64 -3.19 6.82 -15.47
CA ASN A 64 -2.21 7.88 -15.73
C ASN A 64 -0.83 7.41 -15.29
N THR A 65 0.18 7.67 -16.12
CA THR A 65 1.56 7.25 -15.85
C THR A 65 2.47 8.43 -15.54
N ARG A 66 3.40 8.21 -14.63
CA ARG A 66 4.47 9.16 -14.27
C ARG A 66 5.81 8.44 -14.22
N LEU A 67 6.84 9.06 -14.78
CA LEU A 67 8.23 8.62 -14.61
C LEU A 67 8.85 9.29 -13.40
N ILE A 68 9.63 8.54 -12.62
CA ILE A 68 10.36 9.05 -11.46
C ILE A 68 11.68 8.30 -11.28
N SER A 69 12.75 9.01 -10.91
CA SER A 69 13.99 8.38 -10.47
C SER A 69 13.94 8.02 -8.98
N PRO A 70 14.71 7.02 -8.50
CA PRO A 70 14.79 6.71 -7.07
C PRO A 70 15.15 7.90 -6.17
N ARG A 71 15.90 8.89 -6.70
CA ARG A 71 16.28 10.09 -5.95
C ARG A 71 15.13 11.07 -5.80
N GLU A 72 14.39 11.31 -6.88
CA GLU A 72 13.17 12.15 -6.85
C GLU A 72 12.13 11.54 -5.93
N ALA A 73 11.92 10.22 -6.00
CA ALA A 73 10.99 9.54 -5.11
C ALA A 73 11.32 9.77 -3.62
N VAL A 74 12.60 9.77 -3.25
CA VAL A 74 13.01 10.10 -1.88
C VAL A 74 12.80 11.57 -1.55
N ALA A 75 13.08 12.48 -2.50
CA ALA A 75 12.86 13.91 -2.30
C ALA A 75 11.37 14.26 -2.12
N GLU A 76 10.48 13.52 -2.79
CA GLU A 76 9.02 13.64 -2.70
C GLU A 76 8.42 12.89 -1.52
N GLY A 77 9.23 12.19 -0.71
CA GLY A 77 8.75 11.47 0.45
C GLY A 77 7.92 10.22 0.12
N VAL A 78 8.17 9.60 -1.04
CA VAL A 78 7.47 8.38 -1.46
C VAL A 78 7.66 7.26 -0.44
N THR A 79 6.55 6.59 -0.12
CA THR A 79 6.53 5.40 0.74
C THR A 79 6.02 4.20 -0.04
N LEU A 80 6.69 3.06 0.07
CA LEU A 80 6.24 1.80 -0.54
C LEU A 80 5.41 0.99 0.46
N TYR A 81 4.30 0.43 -0.02
CA TYR A 81 3.40 -0.43 0.72
C TYR A 81 3.24 -1.78 0.03
N THR A 82 3.37 -2.86 0.79
CA THR A 82 3.09 -4.22 0.31
C THR A 82 1.63 -4.56 0.59
N PRO A 83 0.83 -4.91 -0.44
CA PRO A 83 -0.51 -5.44 -0.24
C PRO A 83 -0.47 -6.80 0.48
N ASP A 84 -1.41 -7.00 1.40
CA ASP A 84 -1.61 -8.26 2.12
C ASP A 84 -3.09 -8.48 2.39
N THR A 85 -3.47 -9.64 2.94
CA THR A 85 -4.84 -9.94 3.33
C THR A 85 -4.88 -10.60 4.69
N ILE A 86 -5.66 -10.05 5.61
CA ILE A 86 -5.82 -10.59 6.95
C ILE A 86 -7.19 -11.24 7.12
N ARG A 87 -7.28 -12.23 8.03
CA ARG A 87 -8.55 -12.80 8.46
C ARG A 87 -9.09 -12.05 9.66
N VAL A 88 -10.38 -11.74 9.63
CA VAL A 88 -11.06 -10.98 10.66
C VAL A 88 -12.38 -11.64 10.99
N GLY A 89 -12.69 -11.80 12.28
CA GLY A 89 -14.00 -12.24 12.76
C GLY A 89 -14.68 -11.24 13.70
N THR A 90 -15.97 -11.51 13.99
CA THR A 90 -16.75 -10.69 14.93
C THR A 90 -16.14 -10.68 16.34
N GLY A 91 -15.74 -9.48 16.78
CA GLY A 91 -15.14 -9.22 18.09
C GLY A 91 -13.64 -8.94 18.03
N ASP A 92 -13.01 -9.05 16.86
CA ASP A 92 -11.60 -8.68 16.68
C ASP A 92 -11.41 -7.16 16.81
N ARG A 93 -10.29 -6.76 17.42
CA ARG A 93 -9.91 -5.36 17.57
C ARG A 93 -8.93 -4.98 16.46
N MET A 94 -9.30 -4.01 15.65
CA MET A 94 -8.42 -3.45 14.62
C MET A 94 -7.77 -2.14 15.04
N ARG A 95 -6.60 -1.86 14.48
CA ARG A 95 -5.97 -0.54 14.55
C ARG A 95 -5.70 -0.08 13.13
N PHE A 96 -6.36 1.01 12.75
CA PHE A 96 -6.12 1.70 11.50
C PHE A 96 -4.78 2.46 11.55
N THR A 97 -4.07 2.46 10.43
CA THR A 97 -2.80 3.18 10.29
C THR A 97 -3.03 4.50 9.54
N LYS A 98 -1.98 5.34 9.40
CA LYS A 98 -2.09 6.71 8.87
C LYS A 98 -2.73 6.76 7.46
N SER A 99 -2.48 5.74 6.63
CA SER A 99 -3.08 5.58 5.30
C SER A 99 -4.60 5.50 5.30
N ASP A 100 -5.22 4.98 6.37
CA ASP A 100 -6.68 4.86 6.48
C ASP A 100 -7.33 6.21 6.82
N ARG A 101 -6.64 7.06 7.59
CA ARG A 101 -7.12 8.41 7.91
C ARG A 101 -7.23 9.32 6.70
N GLU A 102 -6.30 9.20 5.76
CA GLU A 102 -6.27 9.99 4.51
C GLU A 102 -7.39 9.55 3.54
N ARG A 103 -7.94 8.35 3.72
CA ARG A 103 -9.13 7.82 3.01
C ARG A 103 -10.47 8.07 3.72
N GLY A 104 -10.50 8.84 4.81
CA GLY A 104 -11.72 9.14 5.56
C GLY A 104 -12.18 8.05 6.55
N LEU A 105 -11.37 7.02 6.82
CA LEU A 105 -11.62 6.05 7.88
C LEU A 105 -11.07 6.60 9.20
N CYS A 106 -11.94 7.26 9.97
CA CYS A 106 -11.64 7.80 11.30
C CYS A 106 -12.30 6.97 12.41
N GLY A 107 -11.50 6.21 13.18
CA GLY A 107 -11.90 5.66 14.47
C GLY A 107 -11.78 4.14 14.64
N GLN A 108 -11.83 3.67 15.89
CA GLN A 108 -11.99 2.25 16.25
C GLN A 108 -13.39 1.80 15.79
N GLN A 109 -13.53 1.29 14.58
CA GLN A 109 -14.81 0.77 14.09
C GLN A 109 -14.91 -0.75 14.34
N ARG A 110 -16.04 -1.15 14.92
CA ARG A 110 -16.46 -2.54 15.00
C ARG A 110 -17.10 -2.88 13.66
N LEU A 111 -16.53 -3.84 12.91
CA LEU A 111 -17.14 -4.30 11.67
C LEU A 111 -18.37 -5.14 12.02
N ASP A 112 -19.55 -4.57 11.79
CA ASP A 112 -20.79 -5.34 11.72
C ASP A 112 -20.94 -5.84 10.27
N GLY A 113 -20.34 -7.00 10.01
CA GLY A 113 -20.74 -7.99 8.98
C GLY A 113 -20.89 -7.63 7.50
N ASP A 114 -20.92 -6.37 7.07
CA ASP A 114 -21.41 -6.07 5.72
C ASP A 114 -20.82 -4.77 5.14
N SER A 115 -19.56 -4.80 4.73
CA SER A 115 -19.01 -3.76 3.83
C SER A 115 -17.62 -4.14 3.33
N GLY A 116 -17.53 -4.57 2.07
CA GLY A 116 -16.26 -4.67 1.35
C GLY A 116 -15.86 -3.31 0.78
N PHE A 117 -14.59 -2.91 0.95
CA PHE A 117 -14.03 -1.72 0.32
C PHE A 117 -12.55 -1.92 -0.05
N TRP A 118 -12.18 -1.31 -1.19
CA TRP A 118 -10.89 -1.32 -1.89
C TRP A 118 -9.87 -0.35 -1.27
#